data_AF-A0A7V0S600-F1
#
_entry.id   AF-A0A7V0S600-F1
#
_cell.length_a   1.000
_cell.length_b   1.000
_cell.length_c   1.000
_cell.angle_alpha   90.00
_cell.angle_beta   90.00
_cell.angle_gamma   90.00
#
_symmetry.space_group_name_H-M   'P 1'
#
loop_
_entity.id
_entity.type
_entity.pdbx_description
1 polymer ?
#
loop_
_entity_poly.entity_id
_entity_poly.type
_entity_poly.pdbx_seq_one_letter_code
_entity_poly.pdbx_strand_id
1 'polypeptide(L)'
;MMHKISTIQTEIIIRLIAVFVISGVFICQLVSGTERRNYPKIGQWKPAREIQSYTPESLFDYINGASELYLAYDFQQLDVVYYKNRKKQEITVEVYTHASPLCAFGIYSQERSADGQYLDLGAESYISGNYLFCLTGNHYIKLYSYDLTDEVESILTSITRAMIDFLQSDNVIPRELALFPDKNRVPYSIQFIAKNMLGYSFFRSGFQADYHLNGQKCRVFFIKSESIKATNDLFDQYLTYIRHLPRIPGSNEYKITDPYHGEGIIRKYKHYVFGGFGSADVATVLDQMQAQITNKY
;
A
#
# COMPACT_ATOMS: atom_id res chain seq x y z
N MET A 1 -60.15 37.62 -23.25
CA MET A 1 -59.46 37.27 -21.97
C MET A 1 -58.62 35.99 -22.05
N MET A 2 -58.63 35.24 -23.17
CA MET A 2 -57.88 33.97 -23.31
C MET A 2 -56.46 34.09 -23.91
N HIS A 3 -56.03 35.27 -24.35
CA HIS A 3 -54.69 35.44 -24.97
C HIS A 3 -53.59 35.88 -23.98
N LYS A 4 -53.95 36.37 -22.78
CA LYS A 4 -52.98 36.80 -21.75
C LYS A 4 -52.46 35.67 -20.86
N ILE A 5 -53.15 34.52 -20.81
CA ILE A 5 -52.80 33.40 -19.91
C ILE A 5 -51.68 32.53 -20.50
N SER A 6 -51.64 32.39 -21.83
CA SER A 6 -50.60 31.62 -22.54
C SER A 6 -49.21 32.27 -22.44
N THR A 7 -49.11 33.60 -22.50
CA THR A 7 -47.82 34.30 -22.44
C THR A 7 -47.20 34.24 -21.04
N ILE A 8 -48.03 34.24 -19.99
CA ILE A 8 -47.58 34.18 -18.59
C ILE A 8 -47.06 32.78 -18.23
N GLN A 9 -47.66 31.71 -18.76
CA GLN A 9 -47.16 30.35 -18.54
C GLN A 9 -45.81 30.09 -19.24
N THR A 10 -45.57 30.68 -20.41
CA THR A 10 -44.30 30.53 -21.15
C THR A 10 -43.14 31.27 -20.47
N GLU A 11 -43.37 32.47 -19.94
CA GLU A 11 -42.36 33.25 -19.17
C GLU A 11 -41.96 32.55 -17.87
N ILE A 12 -42.89 31.90 -17.18
CA ILE A 12 -42.62 31.17 -15.92
C ILE A 12 -41.80 29.90 -16.19
N ILE A 13 -42.07 29.18 -17.28
CA ILE A 13 -41.30 27.98 -17.66
C ILE A 13 -39.87 28.35 -18.09
N ILE A 14 -39.68 29.45 -18.82
CA ILE A 14 -38.35 29.93 -19.21
C ILE A 14 -37.53 30.40 -17.99
N ARG A 15 -38.16 31.05 -17.00
CA ARG A 15 -37.48 31.43 -15.75
C ARG A 15 -37.15 30.24 -14.84
N LEU A 16 -37.97 29.18 -14.83
CA LEU A 16 -37.68 27.95 -14.09
C LEU A 16 -36.52 27.14 -14.69
N ILE A 17 -36.35 27.18 -16.02
CA ILE A 17 -35.19 26.55 -16.69
C ILE A 17 -33.92 27.38 -16.48
N ALA A 18 -34.01 28.72 -16.43
CA ALA A 18 -32.86 29.58 -16.17
C ALA A 18 -32.33 29.50 -14.71
N VAL A 19 -33.19 29.19 -13.73
CA VAL A 19 -32.77 29.03 -12.33
C VAL A 19 -32.11 27.67 -12.07
N PHE A 20 -32.43 26.64 -12.85
CA PHE A 20 -31.81 25.31 -12.71
C PHE A 20 -30.45 25.14 -13.40
N VAL A 21 -30.06 26.08 -14.27
CA VAL A 21 -28.73 26.08 -14.92
C VAL A 21 -27.65 26.73 -14.04
N ILE A 22 -28.04 27.40 -12.94
CA ILE A 22 -27.09 28.08 -12.04
C ILE A 22 -26.68 27.22 -10.83
N SER A 23 -27.35 26.09 -10.56
CA SER A 23 -27.07 25.22 -9.40
C SER A 23 -26.42 23.88 -9.74
N GLY A 24 -25.75 23.76 -10.88
CA GLY A 24 -25.30 22.47 -11.41
C GLY A 24 -23.88 22.44 -11.99
N VAL A 25 -23.07 23.48 -11.78
CA VAL A 25 -21.64 23.39 -12.05
C VAL A 25 -20.94 23.35 -10.70
N PHE A 26 -21.00 22.17 -10.05
CA PHE A 26 -19.88 21.75 -9.22
C PHE A 26 -18.71 21.62 -10.19
N ILE A 27 -17.99 22.73 -10.41
CA ILE A 27 -16.61 22.64 -10.83
C ILE A 27 -15.95 21.95 -9.64
N CYS A 28 -15.94 20.62 -9.67
CA CYS A 28 -14.91 19.87 -8.98
C CYS A 28 -13.63 20.31 -9.69
N GLN A 29 -13.08 21.44 -9.23
CA GLN A 29 -11.69 21.74 -9.46
C GLN A 29 -10.99 20.56 -8.78
N LEU A 30 -10.65 19.56 -9.58
CA LEU A 30 -9.50 18.74 -9.29
C LEU A 30 -8.37 19.74 -9.16
N VAL A 31 -8.13 20.18 -7.93
CA VAL A 31 -6.85 20.76 -7.54
C VAL A 31 -5.91 19.56 -7.56
N SER A 32 -5.54 19.10 -8.75
CA SER A 32 -4.30 18.40 -8.98
C SER A 32 -3.19 19.45 -8.97
N GLY A 33 -3.11 20.19 -7.87
CA GLY A 33 -1.96 21.01 -7.53
C GLY A 33 -1.16 20.18 -6.57
N THR A 34 0.12 19.95 -6.87
CA THR A 34 1.04 19.44 -5.86
C THR A 34 0.95 20.37 -4.64
N GLU A 35 0.52 19.85 -3.50
CA GLU A 35 0.57 20.64 -2.27
C GLU A 35 2.05 20.90 -1.97
N ARG A 36 2.49 22.13 -2.19
CA ARG A 36 3.87 22.54 -1.87
C ARG A 36 4.03 22.58 -0.36
N ARG A 37 4.61 21.52 0.21
CA ARG A 37 5.00 21.46 1.62
C ARG A 37 6.24 22.31 1.85
N ASN A 38 6.23 23.12 2.90
CA ASN A 38 7.42 23.83 3.37
C ASN A 38 8.18 22.95 4.36
N TYR A 39 9.17 22.21 3.87
CA TYR A 39 9.98 21.31 4.69
C TYR A 39 10.80 22.08 5.74
N PRO A 40 10.87 21.56 6.99
CA PRO A 40 11.44 22.31 8.10
C PRO A 40 12.96 22.31 8.07
N LYS A 41 13.56 23.26 8.78
CA LYS A 41 14.97 23.17 9.20
C LYS A 41 15.09 22.14 10.33
N ILE A 42 16.07 21.25 10.24
CA ILE A 42 16.28 20.16 11.21
C ILE A 42 17.67 20.32 11.85
N GLY A 43 17.73 20.90 13.04
CA GLY A 43 18.99 21.16 13.73
C GLY A 43 19.95 22.02 12.90
N GLN A 44 21.06 21.44 12.42
CA GLN A 44 22.03 22.12 11.55
C GLN A 44 21.72 21.99 10.05
N TRP A 45 20.76 21.13 9.69
CA TRP A 45 20.37 20.82 8.31
C TRP A 45 19.28 21.77 7.84
N LYS A 46 19.50 22.38 6.67
CA LYS A 46 18.53 23.29 6.03
C LYS A 46 18.25 22.82 4.59
N PRO A 47 17.01 22.93 4.10
CA PRO A 47 16.74 22.81 2.67
C PRO A 47 17.63 23.77 1.88
N ALA A 48 18.34 23.26 0.88
CA ALA A 48 19.40 23.97 0.16
C ALA A 48 19.07 24.29 -1.30
N ARG A 49 17.94 23.77 -1.81
CA ARG A 49 17.47 23.90 -3.20
C ARG A 49 15.94 24.03 -3.21
N GLU A 50 15.38 24.40 -4.35
CA GLU A 50 13.92 24.26 -4.54
C GLU A 50 13.54 22.78 -4.40
N ILE A 51 12.42 22.51 -3.73
CA ILE A 51 11.88 21.17 -3.56
C ILE A 51 11.44 20.69 -4.94
N GLN A 52 11.90 19.50 -5.33
CA GLN A 52 11.46 18.87 -6.57
C GLN A 52 10.24 18.01 -6.25
N SER A 53 9.12 18.29 -6.89
CA SER A 53 7.89 17.51 -6.70
C SER A 53 7.51 16.81 -8.00
N TYR A 54 7.18 15.52 -7.90
CA TYR A 54 6.76 14.68 -9.00
C TYR A 54 5.36 14.13 -8.75
N THR A 55 4.52 14.17 -9.78
CA THR A 55 3.15 13.62 -9.79
C THR A 55 3.14 12.24 -10.44
N PRO A 56 2.01 11.52 -10.48
CA PRO A 56 1.95 10.23 -11.17
C PRO A 56 2.42 10.31 -12.63
N GLU A 57 2.22 11.44 -13.30
CA GLU A 57 2.60 11.66 -14.69
C GLU A 57 4.10 11.91 -14.88
N SER A 58 4.79 12.49 -13.89
CA SER A 58 6.22 12.85 -13.98
C SER A 58 7.16 11.97 -13.15
N LEU A 59 6.63 11.02 -12.37
CA LEU A 59 7.45 10.14 -11.54
C LEU A 59 8.48 9.33 -12.35
N PHE A 60 8.13 8.97 -13.59
CA PHE A 60 9.05 8.28 -14.50
C PHE A 60 10.34 9.08 -14.75
N ASP A 61 10.26 10.40 -14.82
CA ASP A 61 11.44 11.24 -15.05
C ASP A 61 12.46 11.15 -13.90
N TYR A 62 12.01 10.78 -12.70
CA TYR A 62 12.86 10.63 -11.52
C TYR A 62 13.37 9.20 -11.32
N ILE A 63 12.48 8.19 -11.36
CA ILE A 63 12.84 6.79 -11.05
C ILE A 63 12.73 5.81 -12.24
N ASN A 64 12.53 6.33 -13.46
CA ASN A 64 12.42 5.54 -14.69
C ASN A 64 11.41 4.38 -14.56
N GLY A 65 11.81 3.17 -14.98
CA GLY A 65 10.96 1.97 -14.96
C GLY A 65 10.51 1.52 -13.57
N ALA A 66 11.12 2.02 -12.49
CA ALA A 66 10.62 1.73 -11.14
C ALA A 66 9.28 2.43 -10.85
N SER A 67 8.90 3.46 -11.63
CA SER A 67 7.67 4.23 -11.40
C SER A 67 6.40 3.38 -11.47
N GLU A 68 6.34 2.38 -12.36
CA GLU A 68 5.19 1.48 -12.50
C GLU A 68 4.84 0.76 -11.19
N LEU A 69 5.86 0.38 -10.41
CA LEU A 69 5.65 -0.26 -9.12
C LEU A 69 4.97 0.71 -8.14
N TYR A 70 5.42 1.96 -8.05
CA TYR A 70 4.85 2.96 -7.16
C TYR A 70 3.41 3.33 -7.56
N LEU A 71 3.17 3.46 -8.87
CA LEU A 71 1.84 3.71 -9.44
C LEU A 71 0.86 2.55 -9.17
N ALA A 72 1.36 1.32 -9.02
CA ALA A 72 0.53 0.18 -8.63
C ALA A 72 -0.01 0.30 -7.19
N TYR A 73 0.63 1.10 -6.34
CA TYR A 73 0.24 1.39 -4.96
C TYR A 73 -0.37 2.79 -4.81
N ASP A 74 -1.14 3.28 -5.79
CA ASP A 74 -1.88 4.56 -5.71
C ASP A 74 -1.02 5.75 -5.24
N PHE A 75 0.21 5.81 -5.77
CA PHE A 75 1.12 6.94 -5.59
C PHE A 75 0.44 8.28 -5.96
N GLN A 76 0.69 9.31 -5.15
CA GLN A 76 0.11 10.65 -5.32
C GLN A 76 1.18 11.69 -5.62
N GLN A 77 2.27 11.70 -4.86
CA GLN A 77 3.29 12.73 -4.96
C GLN A 77 4.61 12.23 -4.37
N LEU A 78 5.72 12.63 -5.00
CA LEU A 78 7.06 12.52 -4.44
C LEU A 78 7.60 13.92 -4.25
N ASP A 79 8.04 14.26 -3.04
CA ASP A 79 8.88 15.42 -2.79
C ASP A 79 10.33 14.99 -2.57
N VAL A 80 11.27 15.61 -3.27
CA VAL A 80 12.71 15.42 -3.09
C VAL A 80 13.29 16.69 -2.48
N VAL A 81 13.86 16.55 -1.28
CA VAL A 81 14.40 17.64 -0.48
C VAL A 81 15.88 17.42 -0.25
N TYR A 82 16.69 18.38 -0.67
CA TYR A 82 18.14 18.37 -0.48
C TYR A 82 18.49 19.20 0.75
N TYR A 83 18.91 18.54 1.83
CA TYR A 83 19.37 19.17 3.06
C TYR A 83 20.88 19.37 3.04
N LYS A 84 21.34 20.55 3.45
CA LYS A 84 22.77 20.83 3.69
C LYS A 84 23.04 21.32 5.10
N ASN A 85 24.21 20.96 5.61
CA ASN A 85 24.76 21.49 6.86
C ASN A 85 25.88 22.53 6.61
N ARG A 86 26.46 23.07 7.69
CA ARG A 86 27.57 24.06 7.60
C ARG A 86 28.86 23.49 7.01
N LYS A 87 29.06 22.18 7.09
CA LYS A 87 30.21 21.46 6.50
C LYS A 87 30.00 21.15 5.00
N LYS A 88 28.89 21.63 4.41
CA LYS A 88 28.48 21.38 3.02
C LYS A 88 28.17 19.92 2.67
N GLN A 89 28.01 19.05 3.67
CA GLN A 89 27.50 17.69 3.47
C GLN A 89 26.03 17.77 3.03
N GLU A 90 25.62 16.88 2.14
CA GLU A 90 24.26 16.81 1.62
C GLU A 90 23.54 15.53 2.04
N ILE A 91 22.26 15.65 2.36
CA ILE A 91 21.33 14.52 2.57
C ILE A 91 20.16 14.73 1.64
N THR A 92 19.84 13.70 0.86
CA THR A 92 18.62 13.66 0.06
C THR A 92 17.53 12.97 0.87
N VAL A 93 16.36 13.61 0.94
CA VAL A 93 15.14 13.06 1.54
C VAL A 93 14.08 12.97 0.45
N GLU A 94 13.65 11.75 0.14
CA GLU A 94 12.55 11.45 -0.75
C GLU A 94 11.32 11.11 0.09
N VAL A 95 10.22 11.84 -0.08
CA VAL A 95 8.96 11.62 0.63
C VAL A 95 7.89 11.22 -0.38
N TYR A 96 7.66 9.92 -0.51
CA TYR A 96 6.60 9.36 -1.34
C TYR A 96 5.28 9.40 -0.55
N THR A 97 4.25 10.04 -1.10
CA THR A 97 2.90 10.09 -0.56
C THR A 97 1.99 9.18 -1.36
N HIS A 98 1.25 8.33 -0.68
CA HIS A 98 0.28 7.40 -1.29
C HIS A 98 -1.15 7.72 -0.85
N ALA A 99 -2.14 7.21 -1.58
CA ALA A 99 -3.56 7.45 -1.26
C ALA A 99 -3.98 6.89 0.11
N SER A 100 -3.26 5.90 0.65
CA SER A 100 -3.57 5.30 1.96
C SER A 100 -2.32 4.75 2.67
N PRO A 101 -2.38 4.59 4.01
CA PRO A 101 -1.33 3.90 4.77
C PRO A 101 -1.06 2.48 4.29
N LEU A 102 -2.10 1.75 3.84
CA LEU A 102 -1.93 0.41 3.30
C LEU A 102 -1.12 0.40 1.99
N CYS A 103 -1.32 1.41 1.14
CA CYS A 103 -0.56 1.56 -0.09
C CYS A 103 0.90 1.93 0.17
N ALA A 104 1.16 2.84 1.12
CA ALA A 104 2.51 3.16 1.56
C ALA A 104 3.22 1.93 2.16
N PHE A 105 2.51 1.15 3.00
CA PHE A 105 3.00 -0.13 3.48
C PHE A 105 3.30 -1.11 2.33
N GLY A 106 2.43 -1.16 1.33
CA GLY A 106 2.59 -1.99 0.14
C GLY A 106 3.93 -1.78 -0.54
N ILE A 107 4.20 -0.54 -1.00
CA ILE A 107 5.48 -0.23 -1.66
C ILE A 107 6.68 -0.45 -0.74
N TYR A 108 6.58 -0.03 0.53
CA TYR A 108 7.63 -0.24 1.53
C TYR A 108 7.95 -1.73 1.67
N SER A 109 6.93 -2.59 1.77
CA SER A 109 7.08 -4.04 1.89
C SER A 109 7.65 -4.73 0.64
N GLN A 110 7.56 -4.10 -0.54
CA GLN A 110 8.19 -4.62 -1.76
C GLN A 110 9.69 -4.37 -1.78
N GLU A 111 10.14 -3.25 -1.24
CA GLU A 111 11.57 -2.87 -1.26
C GLU A 111 12.31 -3.24 0.02
N ARG A 112 11.58 -3.55 1.10
CA ARG A 112 12.15 -3.87 2.42
C ARG A 112 13.12 -5.05 2.36
N SER A 113 14.31 -4.86 2.93
CA SER A 113 15.31 -5.91 3.08
C SER A 113 15.11 -6.72 4.35
N ALA A 114 15.12 -8.05 4.26
CA ALA A 114 15.10 -8.93 5.44
C ALA A 114 16.33 -8.76 6.34
N ASP A 115 17.47 -8.36 5.77
CA ASP A 115 18.75 -8.20 6.46
C ASP A 115 19.03 -6.75 6.89
N GLY A 116 18.01 -5.87 6.80
CA GLY A 116 18.12 -4.49 7.25
C GLY A 116 18.32 -4.36 8.77
N GLN A 117 18.97 -3.29 9.21
CA GLN A 117 19.03 -2.93 10.62
C GLN A 117 17.77 -2.15 11.00
N TYR A 118 16.78 -2.84 11.58
CA TYR A 118 15.48 -2.25 11.93
C TYR A 118 15.56 -1.34 13.16
N LEU A 119 14.78 -0.25 13.11
CA LEU A 119 14.73 0.78 14.14
C LEU A 119 13.30 0.97 14.67
N ASP A 120 13.19 1.38 15.92
CA ASP A 120 11.93 1.81 16.54
C ASP A 120 11.63 3.28 16.16
N LEU A 121 11.28 3.49 14.88
CA LEU A 121 10.87 4.77 14.31
C LEU A 121 9.74 4.57 13.30
N GLY A 122 8.78 5.48 13.32
CA GLY A 122 7.63 5.43 12.43
C GLY A 122 6.72 4.24 12.72
N ALA A 123 6.00 3.76 11.71
CA ALA A 123 5.31 2.47 11.75
C ALA A 123 6.30 1.31 11.58
N GLU A 124 7.30 1.48 10.70
CA GLU A 124 8.45 0.58 10.57
C GLU A 124 9.59 1.30 9.86
N SER A 125 10.84 1.02 10.22
CA SER A 125 12.00 1.59 9.52
C SER A 125 13.22 0.69 9.63
N TYR A 126 14.14 0.83 8.68
CA TYR A 126 15.41 0.13 8.70
C TYR A 126 16.52 0.91 7.98
N ILE A 127 17.75 0.60 8.34
CA ILE A 127 18.97 1.06 7.68
C ILE A 127 19.53 -0.06 6.79
N SER A 128 19.99 0.32 5.61
CA SER A 128 20.76 -0.55 4.72
C SER A 128 21.84 0.27 4.02
N GLY A 129 23.10 0.05 4.40
CA GLY A 129 24.22 0.88 3.94
C GLY A 129 24.03 2.35 4.33
N ASN A 130 24.08 3.25 3.34
CA ASN A 130 23.91 4.69 3.54
C ASN A 130 22.47 5.18 3.39
N TYR A 131 21.51 4.26 3.42
CA TYR A 131 20.08 4.56 3.30
C TYR A 131 19.34 4.25 4.60
N LEU A 132 18.36 5.10 4.92
CA LEU A 132 17.32 4.85 5.90
C LEU A 132 15.96 4.89 5.21
N PHE A 133 15.19 3.82 5.39
CA PHE A 133 13.85 3.65 4.85
C PHE A 133 12.83 3.69 5.99
N CYS A 134 11.80 4.51 5.88
CA CYS A 134 10.82 4.69 6.96
C CYS A 134 9.39 4.74 6.39
N LEU A 135 8.50 3.96 7.00
CA LEU A 135 7.06 4.02 6.80
C LEU A 135 6.42 4.86 7.92
N THR A 136 5.62 5.87 7.58
CA THR A 136 4.86 6.65 8.56
C THR A 136 3.57 7.17 7.92
N GLY A 137 2.41 6.85 8.49
CA GLY A 137 1.11 7.15 7.87
C GLY A 137 1.00 6.63 6.43
N ASN A 138 0.63 7.50 5.50
CA ASN A 138 0.61 7.23 4.07
C ASN A 138 1.91 7.66 3.35
N HIS A 139 3.01 7.82 4.09
CA HIS A 139 4.30 8.20 3.57
C HIS A 139 5.32 7.05 3.63
N TYR A 140 6.05 6.89 2.53
CA TYR A 140 7.26 6.11 2.48
C TYR A 140 8.44 7.07 2.26
N ILE A 141 9.34 7.14 3.24
CA ILE A 141 10.46 8.07 3.25
C ILE A 141 11.75 7.30 3.01
N LYS A 142 12.58 7.80 2.09
CA LYS A 142 13.95 7.35 1.88
C LYS A 142 14.91 8.50 2.15
N LEU A 143 15.91 8.25 2.98
CA LEU A 143 16.96 9.22 3.27
C LEU A 143 18.29 8.60 2.95
N TYR A 144 19.16 9.33 2.26
CA TYR A 144 20.51 8.87 1.99
C TYR A 144 21.50 10.01 1.87
N SER A 145 22.77 9.68 2.07
CA SER A 145 23.89 10.58 1.82
C SER A 145 25.10 9.80 1.31
N TYR A 146 25.78 10.39 0.33
CA TYR A 146 27.06 9.89 -0.15
C TYR A 146 28.26 10.65 0.46
N ASP A 147 27.99 11.76 1.16
CA ASP A 147 29.03 12.65 1.74
C ASP A 147 29.30 12.37 3.23
N LEU A 148 28.48 11.53 3.87
CA LEU A 148 28.64 11.16 5.26
C LEU A 148 29.59 9.96 5.37
N THR A 149 30.72 10.17 6.05
CA THR A 149 31.74 9.14 6.30
C THR A 149 31.66 8.54 7.70
N ASP A 150 31.13 9.31 8.66
CA ASP A 150 30.96 8.92 10.07
C ASP A 150 29.55 9.31 10.55
N GLU A 151 29.03 8.60 11.55
CA GLU A 151 27.74 8.89 12.21
C GLU A 151 26.51 8.90 11.28
N VAL A 152 26.61 8.29 10.09
CA VAL A 152 25.54 8.23 9.07
C VAL A 152 24.22 7.80 9.69
N GLU A 153 24.23 6.69 10.42
CA GLU A 153 23.05 6.15 11.11
C GLU A 153 22.41 7.16 12.06
N SER A 154 23.20 7.78 12.95
CA SER A 154 22.70 8.73 13.95
C SER A 154 22.08 9.97 13.28
N ILE A 155 22.73 10.47 12.23
CA ILE A 155 22.27 11.64 11.46
C ILE A 155 20.98 11.32 10.72
N LEU A 156 20.93 10.22 9.96
CA LEU A 156 19.73 9.82 9.21
C LEU A 156 18.57 9.57 10.18
N THR A 157 18.79 8.83 11.27
CA THR A 157 17.80 8.56 12.32
C THR A 157 17.22 9.86 12.90
N SER A 158 18.07 10.84 13.19
CA SER A 158 17.63 12.13 13.75
C SER A 158 16.78 12.94 12.76
N ILE A 159 17.13 12.91 11.47
CA ILE A 159 16.34 13.58 10.43
C ILE A 159 15.02 12.85 10.22
N THR A 160 15.02 11.52 10.15
CA THR A 160 13.79 10.72 10.03
C THR A 160 12.81 11.02 11.16
N ARG A 161 13.29 11.12 12.41
CA ARG A 161 12.43 11.49 13.55
C ARG A 161 11.78 12.86 13.36
N ALA A 162 12.56 13.86 12.95
CA ALA A 162 12.02 15.19 12.68
C ALA A 162 11.04 15.21 11.49
N MET A 163 11.23 14.33 10.50
CA MET A 163 10.30 14.17 9.38
C MET A 163 8.99 13.52 9.81
N ILE A 164 9.03 12.50 10.67
CA ILE A 164 7.83 11.89 11.26
C ILE A 164 7.03 12.95 12.03
N ASP A 165 7.69 13.75 12.88
CA ASP A 165 7.06 14.81 13.65
C ASP A 165 6.44 15.90 12.75
N PHE A 166 7.14 16.25 11.66
CA PHE A 166 6.68 17.24 10.69
C PHE A 166 5.45 16.76 9.91
N LEU A 167 5.43 15.50 9.48
CA LEU A 167 4.33 14.92 8.71
C LEU A 167 3.11 14.61 9.58
N GLN A 168 3.25 14.63 10.91
CA GLN A 168 2.16 14.42 11.89
C GLN A 168 1.33 13.16 11.57
N SER A 169 2.02 12.11 11.12
CA SER A 169 1.39 10.92 10.58
C SER A 169 1.15 9.87 11.64
N ASP A 170 0.01 9.20 11.56
CA ASP A 170 -0.31 8.06 12.41
C ASP A 170 0.63 6.88 12.08
N ASN A 171 1.44 6.46 13.04
CA ASN A 171 2.40 5.36 12.90
C ASN A 171 1.74 3.99 13.09
N VAL A 172 0.58 3.79 12.47
CA VAL A 172 -0.24 2.59 12.63
C VAL A 172 0.11 1.58 11.54
N ILE A 173 0.59 0.40 11.97
CA ILE A 173 0.76 -0.77 11.10
C ILE A 173 -0.64 -1.28 10.67
N PRO A 174 -0.86 -1.65 9.40
CA PRO A 174 -2.16 -2.16 8.98
C PRO A 174 -2.56 -3.39 9.79
N ARG A 175 -3.74 -3.35 10.41
CA ARG A 175 -4.27 -4.41 11.30
C ARG A 175 -4.34 -5.78 10.62
N GLU A 176 -4.46 -5.80 9.29
CA GLU A 176 -4.51 -6.99 8.46
C GLU A 176 -3.24 -7.85 8.61
N LEU A 177 -2.08 -7.24 8.93
CA LEU A 177 -0.83 -7.97 9.19
C LEU A 177 -0.96 -8.93 10.38
N ALA A 178 -1.78 -8.58 11.37
CA ALA A 178 -2.00 -9.39 12.56
C ALA A 178 -2.79 -10.67 12.29
N LEU A 179 -3.26 -10.89 11.05
CA LEU A 179 -3.85 -12.16 10.62
C LEU A 179 -2.81 -13.25 10.38
N PHE A 180 -1.55 -12.89 10.12
CA PHE A 180 -0.48 -13.87 10.00
C PHE A 180 0.01 -14.25 11.40
N PRO A 181 0.00 -15.53 11.78
CA PRO A 181 0.64 -15.97 13.02
C PRO A 181 2.14 -15.66 13.05
N ASP A 182 2.69 -15.35 14.22
CA ASP A 182 4.10 -14.99 14.34
C ASP A 182 5.02 -16.23 14.35
N LYS A 183 4.54 -17.35 14.89
CA LYS A 183 5.34 -18.57 15.02
C LYS A 183 5.78 -19.06 13.63
N ASN A 184 7.09 -19.25 13.47
CA ASN A 184 7.75 -19.72 12.24
C ASN A 184 7.62 -18.79 11.02
N ARG A 185 7.02 -17.60 11.16
CA ARG A 185 7.00 -16.60 10.09
C ARG A 185 8.40 -16.04 9.91
N VAL A 186 8.83 -15.88 8.66
CA VAL A 186 10.08 -15.21 8.36
C VAL A 186 9.94 -13.73 8.77
N PRO A 187 10.86 -13.19 9.59
CA PRO A 187 10.83 -11.78 9.97
C PRO A 187 10.78 -10.89 8.72
N TYR A 188 9.98 -9.81 8.78
CA TYR A 188 9.90 -8.82 7.71
C TYR A 188 9.51 -9.37 6.32
N SER A 189 8.83 -10.53 6.26
CA SER A 189 8.36 -11.11 5.01
C SER A 189 6.92 -10.77 4.65
N ILE A 190 6.16 -10.10 5.52
CA ILE A 190 4.76 -9.77 5.21
C ILE A 190 4.74 -8.67 4.14
N GLN A 191 4.03 -8.93 3.05
CA GLN A 191 3.85 -8.02 1.94
C GLN A 191 2.37 -7.79 1.64
N PHE A 192 2.03 -6.57 1.23
CA PHE A 192 0.75 -6.28 0.60
C PHE A 192 0.98 -6.15 -0.91
N ILE A 193 0.23 -6.92 -1.69
CA ILE A 193 0.24 -6.89 -3.15
C ILE A 193 -1.02 -6.16 -3.62
N ALA A 194 -0.87 -4.96 -4.15
CA ALA A 194 -2.00 -4.10 -4.52
C ALA A 194 -2.71 -4.53 -5.82
N LYS A 195 -2.00 -5.22 -6.72
CA LYS A 195 -2.50 -5.64 -8.04
C LYS A 195 -2.02 -7.04 -8.38
N ASN A 196 -2.88 -7.84 -8.99
CA ASN A 196 -2.57 -9.17 -9.54
C ASN A 196 -1.89 -10.10 -8.52
N MET A 197 -2.49 -10.21 -7.33
CA MET A 197 -2.00 -11.10 -6.28
C MET A 197 -1.83 -12.53 -6.81
N LEU A 198 -0.71 -13.18 -6.45
CA LEU A 198 -0.26 -14.46 -7.00
C LEU A 198 -0.07 -14.50 -8.54
N GLY A 199 -0.01 -13.33 -9.20
CA GLY A 199 0.10 -13.22 -10.66
C GLY A 199 -1.24 -13.32 -11.40
N TYR A 200 -2.37 -13.33 -10.68
CA TYR A 200 -3.70 -13.48 -11.28
C TYR A 200 -4.48 -12.18 -11.27
N SER A 201 -4.94 -11.73 -12.44
CA SER A 201 -5.68 -10.46 -12.57
C SER A 201 -7.01 -10.43 -11.81
N PHE A 202 -7.64 -11.58 -11.59
CA PHE A 202 -8.85 -11.68 -10.78
C PHE A 202 -8.58 -11.58 -9.27
N PHE A 203 -7.37 -11.91 -8.83
CA PHE A 203 -6.91 -11.62 -7.47
C PHE A 203 -6.42 -10.17 -7.42
N ARG A 204 -7.36 -9.23 -7.29
CA ARG A 204 -7.07 -7.79 -7.28
C ARG A 204 -5.94 -7.42 -6.33
N SER A 205 -6.14 -7.62 -5.03
CA SER A 205 -5.13 -7.36 -4.01
C SER A 205 -5.15 -8.42 -2.92
N GLY A 206 -4.06 -8.54 -2.18
CA GLY A 206 -3.96 -9.48 -1.07
C GLY A 206 -2.68 -9.31 -0.29
N PHE A 207 -2.51 -10.13 0.73
CA PHE A 207 -1.31 -10.16 1.54
C PHE A 207 -0.65 -11.52 1.44
N GLN A 208 0.67 -11.54 1.58
CA GLN A 208 1.44 -12.76 1.69
C GLN A 208 2.52 -12.65 2.75
N ALA A 209 2.94 -13.78 3.29
CA ALA A 209 4.09 -13.90 4.17
C ALA A 209 4.78 -15.24 3.96
N ASP A 210 6.10 -15.24 4.10
CA ASP A 210 6.90 -16.45 4.04
C ASP A 210 7.04 -17.08 5.44
N TYR A 211 7.10 -18.40 5.49
CA TYR A 211 7.25 -19.20 6.70
C TYR A 211 8.31 -20.28 6.49
N HIS A 212 8.97 -20.69 7.56
CA HIS A 212 9.83 -21.87 7.60
C HIS A 212 9.19 -22.94 8.49
N LEU A 213 8.54 -23.94 7.89
CA LEU A 213 7.85 -25.02 8.60
C LEU A 213 8.61 -26.32 8.38
N ASN A 214 9.05 -26.97 9.47
CA ASN A 214 9.77 -28.25 9.42
C ASN A 214 10.96 -28.27 8.41
N GLY A 215 11.69 -27.15 8.32
CA GLY A 215 12.81 -26.99 7.40
C GLY A 215 12.43 -26.65 5.95
N GLN A 216 11.15 -26.52 5.63
CA GLN A 216 10.65 -26.17 4.31
C GLN A 216 10.22 -24.70 4.23
N LYS A 217 10.61 -24.04 3.14
CA LYS A 217 10.12 -22.69 2.82
C LYS A 217 8.70 -22.78 2.30
N CYS A 218 7.82 -22.01 2.91
CA CYS A 218 6.40 -21.97 2.59
C CYS A 218 5.98 -20.52 2.38
N ARG A 219 4.94 -20.32 1.57
CA ARG A 219 4.28 -19.01 1.44
C ARG A 219 2.83 -19.16 1.84
N VAL A 220 2.34 -18.25 2.67
CA VAL A 220 0.94 -18.17 3.08
C VAL A 220 0.38 -16.84 2.60
N PHE A 221 -0.87 -16.84 2.14
CA PHE A 221 -1.53 -15.65 1.62
C PHE A 221 -2.96 -15.54 2.11
N PHE A 222 -3.51 -14.33 2.06
CA PHE A 222 -4.95 -14.12 2.10
C PHE A 222 -5.38 -12.95 1.22
N ILE A 223 -6.62 -13.02 0.78
CA ILE A 223 -7.35 -12.00 0.04
C ILE A 223 -8.63 -11.72 0.81
N LYS A 224 -8.89 -10.44 1.10
CA LYS A 224 -10.13 -9.99 1.72
C LYS A 224 -11.08 -9.51 0.63
N SER A 225 -12.28 -10.08 0.60
CA SER A 225 -13.36 -9.70 -0.33
C SER A 225 -14.41 -8.85 0.37
N GLU A 226 -15.15 -8.07 -0.41
CA GLU A 226 -16.18 -7.15 0.09
C GLU A 226 -17.40 -7.86 0.70
N SER A 227 -17.64 -9.13 0.32
CA SER A 227 -18.76 -9.93 0.82
C SER A 227 -18.45 -11.43 0.83
N ILE A 228 -19.26 -12.20 1.55
CA ILE A 228 -19.22 -13.68 1.53
C ILE A 228 -19.50 -14.19 0.11
N LYS A 229 -20.43 -13.56 -0.62
CA LYS A 229 -20.69 -13.91 -2.02
C LYS A 229 -19.44 -13.70 -2.88
N ALA A 230 -18.81 -12.53 -2.78
CA ALA A 230 -17.58 -12.24 -3.52
C ALA A 230 -16.44 -13.20 -3.15
N THR A 231 -16.35 -13.61 -1.88
CA THR A 231 -15.38 -14.62 -1.42
C THR A 231 -15.62 -15.97 -2.10
N ASN A 232 -16.89 -16.42 -2.16
CA ASN A 232 -17.27 -17.65 -2.83
C ASN A 232 -16.97 -17.60 -4.33
N ASP A 233 -17.37 -16.51 -5.00
CA ASP A 233 -17.15 -16.32 -6.43
C ASP A 233 -15.65 -16.33 -6.76
N LEU A 234 -14.83 -15.64 -5.95
CA LEU A 234 -13.39 -15.55 -6.14
C LEU A 234 -12.69 -16.90 -5.94
N PHE A 235 -13.09 -17.64 -4.90
CA PHE A 235 -12.59 -18.99 -4.63
C PHE A 235 -12.93 -19.95 -5.77
N ASP A 236 -14.18 -19.93 -6.24
CA ASP A 236 -14.65 -20.76 -7.34
C ASP A 236 -13.94 -20.42 -8.66
N GLN A 237 -13.72 -19.13 -8.92
CA GLN A 237 -12.97 -18.65 -10.08
C GLN A 237 -11.55 -19.18 -10.07
N TYR A 238 -10.88 -19.16 -8.91
CA TYR A 238 -9.51 -19.67 -8.82
C TYR A 238 -9.44 -21.18 -9.03
N LEU A 239 -10.31 -21.98 -8.39
CA LEU A 239 -10.37 -23.43 -8.60
C LEU A 239 -10.66 -23.80 -10.06
N THR A 240 -11.54 -23.04 -10.72
CA THR A 240 -11.84 -23.20 -12.15
C THR A 240 -10.62 -22.89 -13.01
N TYR A 241 -9.92 -21.80 -12.70
CA TYR A 241 -8.73 -21.37 -13.44
C TYR A 241 -7.63 -22.43 -13.42
N ILE A 242 -7.30 -22.98 -12.24
CA ILE A 242 -6.26 -24.00 -12.10
C ILE A 242 -6.73 -25.41 -12.50
N ARG A 243 -7.95 -25.53 -13.06
CA ARG A 243 -8.55 -26.78 -13.56
C ARG A 243 -8.59 -27.90 -12.51
N HIS A 244 -8.83 -27.56 -11.25
CA HIS A 244 -8.85 -28.55 -10.19
C HIS A 244 -10.09 -29.44 -10.27
N LEU A 245 -9.89 -30.76 -10.34
CA LEU A 245 -10.97 -31.77 -10.38
C LEU A 245 -10.68 -32.92 -9.40
N PRO A 246 -11.70 -33.45 -8.69
CA PRO A 246 -13.09 -33.00 -8.67
C PRO A 246 -13.36 -31.94 -7.57
N ARG A 247 -14.00 -30.83 -7.96
CA ARG A 247 -14.59 -29.87 -7.02
C ARG A 247 -15.67 -30.58 -6.19
N ILE A 248 -15.59 -30.51 -4.86
CA ILE A 248 -16.60 -31.02 -3.92
C ILE A 248 -17.53 -29.85 -3.54
N PRO A 249 -18.77 -29.80 -4.04
CA PRO A 249 -19.70 -28.72 -3.70
C PRO A 249 -19.82 -28.52 -2.19
N GLY A 250 -19.66 -27.29 -1.72
CA GLY A 250 -19.73 -26.95 -0.29
C GLY A 250 -18.44 -27.11 0.50
N SER A 251 -17.36 -27.68 -0.06
CA SER A 251 -16.07 -27.70 0.64
C SER A 251 -15.47 -26.30 0.76
N ASN A 252 -14.93 -26.00 1.94
CA ASN A 252 -14.21 -24.76 2.26
C ASN A 252 -12.69 -24.93 2.22
N GLU A 253 -12.18 -26.13 1.90
CA GLU A 253 -10.74 -26.42 1.78
C GLU A 253 -10.49 -27.31 0.56
N TYR A 254 -9.41 -27.02 -0.18
CA TYR A 254 -8.90 -27.86 -1.26
C TYR A 254 -7.38 -27.94 -1.20
N LYS A 255 -6.85 -29.14 -1.43
CA LYS A 255 -5.47 -29.32 -1.87
C LYS A 255 -5.41 -29.02 -3.36
N ILE A 256 -4.48 -28.18 -3.78
CA ILE A 256 -4.39 -27.69 -5.15
C ILE A 256 -2.97 -27.86 -5.68
N THR A 257 -2.85 -27.91 -7.00
CA THR A 257 -1.57 -27.77 -7.71
C THR A 257 -1.70 -26.55 -8.60
N ASP A 258 -1.12 -25.44 -8.16
CA ASP A 258 -1.09 -24.18 -8.90
C ASP A 258 0.06 -24.20 -9.93
N PRO A 259 -0.17 -23.77 -11.19
CA PRO A 259 0.86 -23.82 -12.24
C PRO A 259 2.08 -22.94 -11.98
N TYR A 260 1.96 -21.89 -11.17
CA TYR A 260 3.05 -20.96 -10.85
C TYR A 260 3.62 -21.18 -9.44
N HIS A 261 2.78 -21.65 -8.50
CA HIS A 261 3.14 -21.75 -7.07
C HIS A 261 3.30 -23.20 -6.58
N GLY A 262 2.95 -24.20 -7.39
CA GLY A 262 3.08 -25.62 -7.07
C GLY A 262 1.98 -26.14 -6.14
N GLU A 263 2.29 -27.17 -5.36
CA GLU A 263 1.33 -27.77 -4.43
C GLU A 263 0.99 -26.84 -3.27
N GLY A 264 -0.28 -26.80 -2.90
CA GLY A 264 -0.77 -25.96 -1.81
C GLY A 264 -2.13 -26.38 -1.26
N ILE A 265 -2.58 -25.61 -0.28
CA ILE A 265 -3.90 -25.71 0.33
C ILE A 265 -4.57 -24.35 0.22
N ILE A 266 -5.82 -24.30 -0.21
CA ILE A 266 -6.63 -23.09 -0.22
C ILE A 266 -7.92 -23.30 0.56
N ARG A 267 -8.31 -22.25 1.30
CA ARG A 267 -9.53 -22.17 2.08
C ARG A 267 -10.33 -20.91 1.77
N LYS A 268 -11.61 -20.97 2.11
CA LYS A 268 -12.46 -19.78 2.23
C LYS A 268 -13.18 -19.75 3.57
N TYR A 269 -13.28 -18.57 4.16
CA TYR A 269 -14.01 -18.34 5.41
C TYR A 269 -14.45 -16.89 5.53
N LYS A 270 -15.76 -16.66 5.80
CA LYS A 270 -16.38 -15.32 5.82
C LYS A 270 -16.00 -14.50 4.59
N HIS A 271 -15.24 -13.43 4.77
CA HIS A 271 -14.80 -12.47 3.75
C HIS A 271 -13.41 -12.79 3.19
N TYR A 272 -12.86 -13.99 3.43
CA TYR A 272 -11.46 -14.30 3.16
C TYR A 272 -11.31 -15.54 2.29
N VAL A 273 -10.47 -15.40 1.27
CA VAL A 273 -9.82 -16.52 0.57
C VAL A 273 -8.38 -16.55 1.03
N PHE A 274 -7.89 -17.67 1.56
CA PHE A 274 -6.55 -17.76 2.12
C PHE A 274 -5.97 -19.14 1.90
N GLY A 275 -4.66 -19.24 1.80
CA GLY A 275 -4.02 -20.50 1.46
C GLY A 275 -2.52 -20.46 1.66
N GLY A 276 -1.86 -21.57 1.38
CA GLY A 276 -0.41 -21.64 1.40
C GLY A 276 0.15 -22.68 0.46
N PHE A 277 1.40 -22.46 0.06
CA PHE A 277 2.15 -23.28 -0.89
C PHE A 277 3.47 -23.73 -0.28
N GLY A 278 4.04 -24.81 -0.83
CA GLY A 278 5.40 -25.28 -0.53
C GLY A 278 5.52 -26.29 0.60
N SER A 279 4.45 -26.54 1.37
CA SER A 279 4.39 -27.62 2.37
C SER A 279 2.94 -27.95 2.74
N ALA A 280 2.67 -29.19 3.13
CA ALA A 280 1.39 -29.57 3.73
C ALA A 280 1.19 -28.96 5.13
N ASP A 281 2.28 -28.60 5.82
CA ASP A 281 2.25 -28.05 7.18
C ASP A 281 1.65 -26.64 7.25
N VAL A 282 1.50 -25.97 6.11
CA VAL A 282 0.78 -24.68 6.02
C VAL A 282 -0.63 -24.77 6.58
N ALA A 283 -1.27 -25.95 6.56
CA ALA A 283 -2.58 -26.17 7.17
C ALA A 283 -2.64 -25.67 8.63
N THR A 284 -1.58 -25.87 9.40
CA THR A 284 -1.50 -25.42 10.81
C THR A 284 -1.51 -23.91 10.94
N VAL A 285 -0.88 -23.20 10.01
CA VAL A 285 -0.92 -21.73 9.93
C VAL A 285 -2.32 -21.27 9.51
N LEU A 286 -2.91 -21.93 8.51
CA LEU A 286 -4.26 -21.61 8.03
C LEU A 286 -5.32 -21.82 9.14
N ASP A 287 -5.17 -22.81 10.01
CA ASP A 287 -6.07 -23.02 11.16
C ASP A 287 -6.02 -21.84 12.13
N GLN A 288 -4.82 -21.35 12.43
CA GLN A 288 -4.60 -20.19 13.29
C GLN A 288 -5.16 -18.91 12.66
N MET A 289 -4.94 -18.71 11.36
CA MET A 289 -5.52 -17.59 10.61
C MET A 289 -7.06 -17.61 10.69
N GLN A 290 -7.68 -18.77 10.45
CA GLN A 290 -9.13 -18.91 10.53
C GLN A 290 -9.65 -18.60 11.94
N ALA A 291 -9.00 -19.10 12.99
CA ALA A 291 -9.35 -18.79 14.38
C ALA A 291 -9.22 -17.28 14.68
N GLN A 292 -8.20 -16.61 14.16
CA GLN A 292 -8.05 -15.16 14.31
C GLN A 292 -9.15 -14.39 13.58
N ILE A 293 -9.55 -14.83 12.38
CA ILE A 293 -10.69 -14.25 11.65
C ILE A 293 -12.00 -14.45 12.43
N THR A 294 -12.18 -15.59 13.10
CA THR A 294 -13.37 -15.83 13.95
C THR A 294 -13.41 -14.90 15.15
N ASN A 295 -12.27 -14.67 15.82
CA ASN A 295 -12.21 -13.97 17.10
C ASN A 295 -12.07 -12.45 17.00
N LYS A 296 -11.51 -11.92 15.90
CA LYS A 296 -11.20 -10.48 15.76
C LYS A 296 -12.10 -9.73 14.77
N TYR A 297 -12.92 -10.42 13.97
CA TYR A 297 -13.73 -9.81 12.91
C TYR A 297 -15.13 -10.41 12.77
#